data_AF-A0A940Q7P7-F1
#
_entry.id   AF-A0A940Q7P7-F1
#
_cell.length_a   1.000
_cell.length_b   1.000
_cell.length_c   1.000
_cell.angle_alpha   90.00
_cell.angle_beta   90.00
_cell.angle_gamma   90.00
#
_symmetry.space_group_name_H-M   'P 1'
#
loop_
_entity.id
_entity.type
_entity.pdbx_description
1 polymer ?
#
loop_
_entity_poly.entity_id
_entity_poly.type
_entity_poly.pdbx_seq_one_letter_code
_entity_poly.pdbx_strand_id
1 'polypeptide(L)' 'MRKYEILANYAHNQREFLEQDIRQLQENLRYRTVSQVDCLELIIAQERLTMFVQVMSDVRHILGKDKPQNTGHNFTENK' A
#
# COMPACT_ATOMS: atom_id res chain seq x y z
N MET A 1 -23.38 -11.15 -4.15
CA MET A 1 -22.02 -10.61 -4.33
C MET A 1 -21.13 -11.70 -4.90
N ARG A 2 -20.46 -11.45 -6.04
CA ARG A 2 -19.54 -12.42 -6.66
C ARG A 2 -18.28 -12.52 -5.80
N LYS A 3 -17.68 -13.71 -5.66
CA LYS A 3 -16.47 -13.93 -4.80
C LYS A 3 -15.35 -12.91 -5.04
N TYR A 4 -15.17 -12.48 -6.29
CA TYR A 4 -14.21 -11.45 -6.66
C TYR A 4 -14.53 -10.06 -6.11
N GLU A 5 -15.81 -9.66 -6.06
CA GLU A 5 -16.22 -8.36 -5.49
C GLU A 5 -15.92 -8.32 -3.99
N ILE A 6 -16.15 -9.44 -3.28
CA ILE A 6 -15.80 -9.57 -1.86
C ILE A 6 -14.28 -9.40 -1.68
N LEU A 7 -13.48 -10.07 -2.50
CA LEU A 7 -12.02 -9.94 -2.46
C LEU A 7 -11.55 -8.52 -2.77
N ALA A 8 -12.16 -7.87 -3.77
CA ALA A 8 -11.82 -6.49 -4.14
C ALA A 8 -12.16 -5.50 -3.03
N ASN A 9 -13.33 -5.66 -2.39
CA ASN A 9 -13.74 -4.84 -1.25
C ASN A 9 -12.83 -5.07 -0.04
N TYR A 10 -12.49 -6.33 0.25
CA TYR A 10 -11.50 -6.65 1.28
C TYR A 10 -10.15 -5.99 0.98
N ALA A 11 -9.66 -6.12 -0.26
CA ALA A 11 -8.38 -5.57 -0.67
C ALA A 11 -8.33 -4.05 -0.53
N HIS A 12 -9.42 -3.37 -0.91
CA HIS A 12 -9.56 -1.94 -0.77
C HIS A 12 -9.56 -1.52 0.71
N ASN A 13 -10.45 -2.11 1.52
CA ASN A 13 -10.59 -1.77 2.93
C ASN A 13 -9.29 -2.01 3.70
N GLN A 14 -8.61 -3.12 3.42
CA GLN A 14 -7.37 -3.47 4.10
C GLN A 14 -6.22 -2.53 3.70
N ARG A 15 -6.17 -2.10 2.44
CA ARG A 15 -5.21 -1.08 2.00
C ARG A 15 -5.47 0.26 2.69
N GLU A 16 -6.71 0.72 2.73
CA GLU A 16 -7.09 1.96 3.42
C GLU A 16 -6.70 1.91 4.91
N PHE A 17 -6.94 0.78 5.57
CA PHE A 17 -6.56 0.57 6.97
C PHE A 17 -5.04 0.69 7.17
N LEU A 18 -4.24 0.01 6.34
CA LEU A 18 -2.77 0.05 6.43
C LEU A 18 -2.21 1.45 6.13
N GLU A 19 -2.79 2.15 5.16
CA GLU A 19 -2.41 3.54 4.86
C GLU A 19 -2.78 4.49 6.00
N GLN A 20 -3.91 4.27 6.67
CA GLN A 20 -4.32 5.05 7.82
C GLN A 20 -3.41 4.79 9.03
N ASP A 21 -2.96 3.56 9.24
CA ASP A 21 -2.00 3.20 10.29
C ASP A 21 -0.66 3.96 10.09
N ILE A 22 -0.13 3.97 8.87
CA ILE A 22 1.08 4.76 8.54
C ILE A 22 0.84 6.25 8.79
N ARG A 23 -0.29 6.81 8.33
CA ARG A 23 -0.62 8.23 8.58
C ARG A 23 -0.68 8.54 10.07
N GLN A 24 -1.30 7.67 10.86
CA GLN A 24 -1.40 7.86 12.31
C GLN A 24 -0.02 7.82 12.97
N LEU A 25 0.85 6.88 12.58
CA LEU A 25 2.23 6.82 13.07
C LEU A 25 2.99 8.10 12.73
N GLN A 26 2.86 8.62 11.50
CA GLN A 26 3.50 9.88 11.09
C GLN A 26 2.97 11.08 11.88
N GLU A 27 1.66 11.17 12.09
CA GLU A 27 1.05 12.24 12.89
C GLU A 27 1.52 12.18 14.35
N ASN A 28 1.70 10.98 14.92
CA ASN A 28 2.21 10.80 16.28
C ASN A 28 3.66 11.28 16.45
N LEU A 29 4.43 11.39 15.36
CA LEU A 29 5.79 11.94 15.40
C LEU A 29 5.83 13.46 15.38
N ARG A 30 4.71 14.10 15.04
CA ARG A 30 4.66 15.56 15.00
C ARG A 30 4.80 16.11 16.42
N TYR A 31 5.63 17.14 16.54
CA TYR A 31 5.84 17.89 17.79
C TYR A 31 6.47 17.09 18.95
N ARG A 32 7.06 15.91 18.67
CA ARG A 32 7.88 15.15 19.64
C ARG A 32 9.30 14.90 19.12
N THR A 33 10.22 14.60 20.03
CA THR A 33 11.56 14.11 19.66
C THR A 33 11.46 12.71 19.08
N VAL A 34 11.91 12.53 17.84
CA VAL A 34 11.88 11.24 17.15
C VAL A 34 12.93 10.28 17.73
N SER A 35 12.49 9.07 18.08
CA SER A 35 13.36 8.00 18.57
C SER A 35 13.72 7.00 17.46
N GLN A 36 14.69 6.10 17.71
CA GLN A 36 14.97 5.00 16.79
C GLN A 36 13.79 4.02 16.69
N VAL A 37 13.03 3.83 17.78
CA VAL A 37 11.85 2.95 17.79
C VAL A 37 10.78 3.49 16.83
N ASP A 38 10.58 4.80 16.82
CA ASP A 38 9.64 5.50 15.92
C ASP A 38 9.93 5.21 14.45
N CYS A 39 11.22 5.29 14.08
CA CYS A 39 11.67 4.99 12.73
C CYS A 39 11.40 3.53 12.37
N LEU A 40 11.68 2.60 13.30
CA LEU A 40 11.44 1.18 13.08
C LEU A 40 9.95 0.86 12.93
N GLU A 41 9.09 1.46 13.77
CA GLU A 41 7.63 1.31 13.67
C GLU A 41 7.11 1.76 12.31
N LEU A 42 7.57 2.92 11.82
CA LEU A 42 7.21 3.41 10.49
C LEU A 42 7.69 2.49 9.36
N ILE A 43 8.95 2.04 9.43
CA ILE A 43 9.50 1.11 8.43
C ILE A 43 8.66 -0.17 8.39
N ILE A 44 8.36 -0.76 9.55
CA ILE A 44 7.56 -1.98 9.65
C ILE A 44 6.16 -1.77 9.08
N ALA A 45 5.50 -0.66 9.42
CA ALA A 45 4.16 -0.36 8.89
C ALA A 45 4.18 -0.20 7.36
N GLN A 46 5.21 0.45 6.82
CA GLN A 46 5.39 0.63 5.39
C GLN A 46 5.66 -0.70 4.66
N GLU A 47 6.50 -1.55 5.22
CA GLU A 47 6.75 -2.91 4.70
C GLU A 47 5.49 -3.78 4.71
N ARG A 48 4.64 -3.67 5.75
CA ARG A 48 3.35 -4.40 5.78
C ARG A 48 2.42 -3.97 4.64
N LEU A 49 2.35 -2.67 4.33
CA LEU A 49 1.59 -2.18 3.19
C LEU A 49 2.18 -2.66 1.87
N THR A 50 3.49 -2.56 1.69
CA THR A 50 4.20 -3.02 0.48
C THR A 50 3.95 -4.51 0.23
N MET A 51 4.14 -5.34 1.25
CA MET A 51 3.89 -6.78 1.18
C MET A 51 2.44 -7.08 0.84
N PHE A 52 1.49 -6.38 1.46
CA PHE A 52 0.07 -6.56 1.18
C PHE A 52 -0.27 -6.24 -0.29
N VAL A 53 0.24 -5.13 -0.83
CA VAL A 53 0.02 -4.75 -2.23
C VAL A 53 0.60 -5.80 -3.18
N GLN A 54 1.80 -6.30 -2.88
CA GLN A 54 2.44 -7.35 -3.68
C GLN A 54 1.60 -8.63 -3.69
N VAL A 55 1.23 -9.14 -2.51
CA VAL A 55 0.41 -10.36 -2.38
C VAL A 55 -0.94 -10.19 -3.08
N MET A 56 -1.60 -9.04 -2.93
CA MET A 56 -2.86 -8.79 -3.62
C MET A 56 -2.71 -8.68 -5.13
N SER A 57 -1.54 -8.24 -5.62
CA SER A 57 -1.20 -8.29 -7.03
C SER A 57 -1.09 -9.75 -7.51
N ASP A 58 -0.33 -10.56 -6.78
CA ASP A 58 -0.12 -11.98 -7.10
C ASP A 58 -1.45 -12.76 -7.09
N VAL A 59 -2.31 -12.49 -6.10
CA VAL A 59 -3.66 -13.08 -6.03
C VAL A 59 -4.50 -12.67 -7.24
N ARG A 60 -4.45 -11.41 -7.70
CA ARG A 60 -5.17 -10.98 -8.91
C ARG A 60 -4.64 -11.67 -10.16
N HIS A 61 -3.33 -11.86 -10.25
CA HIS A 61 -2.69 -12.58 -11.34
C HIS A 61 -3.16 -14.04 -11.39
N ILE A 62 -3.12 -14.74 -10.25
CA ILE A 62 -3.61 -16.13 -10.11
C ILE A 62 -5.08 -16.26 -10.50
N LEU A 63 -5.89 -15.25 -10.20
CA LEU A 63 -7.33 -15.23 -10.53
C LEU A 63 -7.63 -14.78 -11.97
N GLY A 64 -6.61 -14.47 -12.78
CA GLY A 64 -6.77 -13.99 -14.16
C GLY A 64 -7.45 -12.61 -14.22
N LYS A 65 -7.16 -11.75 -13.25
CA LYS A 65 -7.79 -10.43 -13.06
C LYS A 65 -6.80 -9.27 -13.13
N ASP A 66 -5.71 -9.46 -13.85
CA ASP A 66 -4.76 -8.39 -14.12
C ASP A 66 -5.44 -7.23 -14.84
N LYS A 67 -5.21 -6.02 -14.33
CA LYS A 67 -5.45 -4.81 -15.11
C LYS A 67 -4.26 -4.63 -16.05
N PRO A 68 -4.47 -4.20 -17.31
CA PRO A 68 -3.36 -3.80 -18.15
C PRO A 68 -2.56 -2.70 -17.42
N GLN A 69 -1.27 -2.95 -17.22
CA GLN A 69 -0.37 -1.94 -16.67
C GLN A 69 -0.28 -0.80 -17.69
N ASN A 70 -0.83 0.37 -17.36
CA ASN A 70 -0.53 1.59 -18.09
C ASN A 70 0.92 1.96 -17.75
N THR A 71 1.87 1.48 -18.56
CA THR A 71 3.26 1.95 -18.59
C THR A 71 3.30 3.35 -19.20
N GLY A 72 2.74 4.32 -18.48
CA GLY A 72 2.89 5.74 -18.78
C GLY A 72 4.14 6.31 -18.11
N HIS A 73 5.33 5.81 -18.45
CA HIS A 73 6.57 6.55 -18.23
C HIS A 73 6.69 7.61 -19.34
N ASN A 74 6.04 8.75 -19.15
CA ASN A 74 6.39 9.96 -19.88
C ASN A 74 7.71 10.49 -19.31
N PHE A 75 8.83 9.99 -19.83
CA PHE A 75 10.07 10.74 -19.80
C PHE A 75 9.88 11.95 -20.71
N THR A 76 9.54 13.11 -20.14
CA THR A 76 9.75 14.37 -20.84
C THR A 76 11.26 14.61 -20.89
N GLU A 77 11.85 14.39 -22.06
CA GLU A 77 13.15 14.94 -22.43
C GLU A 77 13.11 16.46 -22.24
N ASN A 78 13.91 16.98 -21.30
CA ASN A 78 14.28 18.39 -21.30
C ASN A 78 15.44 18.56 -22.29
N LYS A 79 15.17 19.27 -23.39
CA LYS A 79 16.16 20.00 -24.18
C LYS A 79 16.13 21.46 -23.79
#